data_AF-X1PNI7-F1
#
_entry.id   AF-X1PNI7-F1
#
_cell.length_a   1.000
_cell.length_b   1.000
_cell.length_c   1.000
_cell.angle_alpha   90.00
_cell.angle_beta   90.00
_cell.angle_gamma   90.00
#
_symmetry.space_group_name_H-M   'P 1'
#
loop_
_entity.id
_entity.type
_entity.pdbx_description
1 polymer ?
#
loop_
_entity_poly.entity_id
_entity_poly.type
_entity_poly.pdbx_seq_one_letter_code
_entity_poly.pdbx_strand_id
1 'polypeptide(L)'
;MPNLYWKNKDKFEKPKTFKTQISYPFQILESIRSPTINKFISNNELIQKYTENNQKPQFKVNDWDNLLIWGDNRNVINSLIKKFSNKIRIIYIDPPFATGGDFKFKTLIGENNAFEVTKAYSDTWSGGIDAYIDFLYERLVLMKELLAEDGSIYVHLDWHISHYIKIIMDEIF
;
A
#
# COMPACT_ATOMS: atom_id res chain seq x y z
N MET A 1 -16.64 46.25 -5.96
CA MET A 1 -15.91 45.03 -5.57
C MET A 1 -14.85 44.76 -6.62
N PRO A 2 -13.57 44.58 -6.27
CA PRO A 2 -12.54 44.29 -7.27
C PRO A 2 -12.68 42.84 -7.75
N ASN A 3 -12.84 42.67 -9.07
CA ASN A 3 -12.84 41.35 -9.71
C ASN A 3 -11.39 40.87 -9.83
N LEU A 4 -11.06 39.78 -9.14
CA LEU A 4 -9.79 39.08 -9.32
C LEU A 4 -9.81 38.35 -10.66
N TYR A 5 -9.02 38.84 -11.61
CA TYR A 5 -8.81 38.19 -12.90
C TYR A 5 -7.54 37.34 -12.83
N TRP A 6 -7.70 36.01 -12.77
CA TRP A 6 -6.58 35.07 -12.70
C TRP A 6 -6.15 34.67 -14.12
N LYS A 7 -5.07 35.27 -14.62
CA LYS A 7 -4.49 34.91 -15.92
C LYS A 7 -3.96 33.47 -15.87
N ASN A 8 -4.38 32.64 -16.83
CA ASN A 8 -3.96 31.24 -17.03
C ASN A 8 -4.62 30.17 -16.13
N LYS A 9 -5.80 30.43 -15.55
CA LYS A 9 -6.56 29.42 -14.79
C LYS A 9 -6.79 28.12 -15.58
N ASP A 10 -6.90 28.21 -16.91
CA ASP A 10 -7.21 27.08 -17.78
C ASP A 10 -5.97 26.43 -18.42
N LYS A 11 -4.76 26.77 -17.96
CA LYS A 11 -3.50 26.14 -18.44
C LYS A 11 -3.05 24.96 -17.58
N PHE A 12 -3.99 24.18 -17.05
CA PHE A 12 -3.64 22.85 -16.55
C PHE A 12 -3.24 22.00 -17.75
N GLU A 13 -1.94 21.82 -17.94
CA GLU A 13 -1.41 20.83 -18.86
C GLU A 13 -2.03 19.48 -18.50
N LYS A 14 -2.49 18.75 -19.52
CA LYS A 14 -3.04 17.40 -19.35
C LYS A 14 -2.10 16.59 -18.45
N PRO A 15 -2.61 15.75 -17.52
CA PRO A 15 -1.77 14.90 -16.71
C PRO A 15 -0.84 14.13 -17.64
N LYS A 16 0.47 14.16 -17.35
CA LYS A 16 1.49 13.46 -18.13
C LYS A 16 1.05 12.00 -18.22
N THR A 17 0.67 11.56 -19.42
CA THR A 17 0.41 10.14 -19.68
C THR A 17 1.68 9.38 -19.39
N PHE A 18 1.72 8.70 -18.24
CA PHE A 18 2.82 7.82 -17.87
C PHE A 18 2.85 6.68 -18.90
N LYS A 19 3.85 6.70 -19.80
CA LYS A 19 4.14 5.54 -20.64
C LYS A 19 4.48 4.38 -19.71
N THR A 20 3.70 3.32 -19.79
CA THR A 20 3.90 2.09 -19.03
C THR A 20 5.32 1.57 -19.26
N GLN A 21 6.18 1.79 -18.27
CA GLN A 21 7.54 1.26 -18.27
C GLN A 21 7.49 -0.27 -18.18
N ILE A 22 8.48 -0.87 -18.84
CA ILE A 22 8.69 -2.29 -19.08
C ILE A 22 8.39 -3.11 -17.82
N SER A 23 7.47 -4.07 -17.94
CA SER A 23 7.03 -4.96 -16.87
C SER A 23 7.99 -6.14 -16.76
N TYR A 24 8.83 -6.14 -15.72
CA TYR A 24 9.60 -7.31 -15.31
C TYR A 24 8.69 -8.32 -14.59
N PRO A 25 8.93 -9.64 -14.71
CA PRO A 25 8.23 -10.62 -13.89
C PRO A 25 8.68 -10.47 -12.42
N PHE A 26 7.73 -10.29 -11.51
CA PHE A 26 8.02 -10.25 -10.07
C PHE A 26 8.22 -11.65 -9.51
N GLN A 27 9.07 -11.77 -8.50
CA GLN A 27 9.30 -13.02 -7.80
C GLN A 27 8.23 -13.17 -6.71
N ILE A 28 7.35 -14.15 -6.89
CA ILE A 28 6.45 -14.59 -5.82
C ILE A 28 7.31 -15.36 -4.82
N LEU A 29 7.38 -14.87 -3.58
CA LEU A 29 8.12 -15.55 -2.52
C LEU A 29 7.34 -16.74 -1.98
N GLU A 30 6.04 -16.55 -1.79
CA GLU A 30 5.18 -17.55 -1.18
C GLU A 30 3.73 -17.41 -1.66
N SER A 31 3.09 -18.56 -1.92
CA SER A 31 1.63 -18.66 -1.97
C SER A 31 1.14 -19.33 -0.70
N ILE A 32 0.43 -18.58 0.16
CA ILE A 32 -0.09 -19.09 1.42
C ILE A 32 -1.52 -19.59 1.17
N ARG A 33 -1.67 -20.91 0.98
CA ARG A 33 -2.96 -21.58 0.73
C ARG A 33 -3.80 -21.79 1.98
N SER A 34 -3.15 -21.92 3.12
CA SER A 34 -3.80 -22.11 4.41
C SER A 34 -3.55 -20.88 5.27
N PRO A 35 -4.56 -20.06 5.60
CA PRO A 35 -4.34 -18.93 6.48
C PRO A 35 -3.81 -19.45 7.83
N THR A 36 -2.73 -18.85 8.34
CA THR A 36 -2.13 -19.18 9.66
C THR A 36 -3.03 -18.83 10.85
N ILE A 37 -4.32 -18.61 10.58
CA ILE A 37 -5.39 -18.33 11.53
C ILE A 37 -5.50 -19.45 12.58
N ASN A 38 -5.26 -20.72 12.21
CA ASN A 38 -5.42 -21.84 13.15
C ASN A 38 -4.51 -21.75 14.39
N LYS A 39 -3.30 -21.18 14.26
CA LYS A 39 -2.35 -21.02 15.37
C LYS A 39 -2.63 -19.77 16.23
N PHE A 40 -3.31 -18.78 15.66
CA PHE A 40 -3.72 -17.57 16.37
C PHE A 40 -5.05 -17.78 17.12
N ILE A 41 -5.97 -18.55 16.54
CA ILE A 41 -7.23 -18.98 17.19
C ILE A 41 -6.94 -19.89 18.40
N SER A 42 -5.93 -20.77 18.32
CA SER A 42 -5.60 -21.67 19.44
C SER A 42 -5.12 -20.93 20.69
N ASN A 43 -4.53 -19.74 20.53
CA ASN A 43 -3.86 -19.02 21.62
C ASN A 43 -4.68 -17.87 22.20
N ASN A 44 -5.86 -17.58 21.64
CA ASN A 44 -6.66 -16.41 22.02
C ASN A 44 -8.03 -16.86 22.55
N GLU A 45 -8.15 -16.99 23.87
CA GLU A 45 -9.35 -17.49 24.57
C GLU A 45 -10.61 -16.69 24.26
N LEU A 46 -10.48 -15.39 23.96
CA LEU A 46 -11.59 -14.52 23.57
C LEU A 46 -12.18 -14.92 22.21
N ILE A 47 -11.32 -15.34 21.26
CA ILE A 47 -11.75 -15.79 19.92
C ILE A 47 -12.40 -17.17 20.03
N GLN A 48 -11.91 -18.05 20.90
CA GLN A 48 -12.52 -19.34 21.20
C GLN A 48 -13.94 -19.18 21.77
N LYS A 49 -14.13 -18.36 22.81
CA LYS A 49 -15.46 -18.09 23.38
C LYS A 49 -16.44 -17.48 22.38
N TYR A 50 -15.95 -16.68 21.44
CA TYR A 50 -16.79 -16.10 20.39
C TYR A 50 -17.16 -17.12 19.30
N THR A 51 -16.27 -18.07 18.99
CA THR A 51 -16.50 -19.15 18.00
C THR A 51 -17.29 -20.34 18.56
N GLU A 52 -17.39 -20.48 19.88
CA GLU A 52 -18.27 -21.45 20.55
C GLU A 52 -19.73 -21.00 20.56
N ASN A 53 -19.98 -19.69 20.73
CA ASN A 53 -21.34 -19.13 20.85
C ASN A 53 -21.98 -18.74 19.50
N ASN A 54 -21.17 -18.48 18.48
CA ASN A 54 -21.64 -18.23 17.12
C ASN A 54 -21.04 -19.29 16.20
N GLN A 55 -21.89 -19.95 15.39
CA GLN A 55 -21.49 -20.98 14.43
C GLN A 55 -20.16 -20.60 13.79
N LYS A 56 -19.13 -21.47 13.93
CA LYS A 56 -17.82 -21.30 13.31
C LYS A 56 -18.02 -20.70 11.92
N PRO A 57 -17.45 -19.53 11.59
CA PRO A 57 -17.55 -19.02 10.23
C PRO A 57 -16.97 -20.10 9.32
N GLN A 58 -17.85 -20.77 8.59
CA GLN A 58 -17.49 -21.83 7.67
C GLN A 58 -16.89 -21.12 6.46
N PHE A 59 -15.64 -20.68 6.60
CA PHE A 59 -14.85 -20.27 5.46
C PHE A 59 -14.70 -21.53 4.61
N LYS A 60 -15.56 -21.68 3.58
CA LYS A 60 -15.26 -22.59 2.49
C LYS A 60 -13.93 -22.12 1.93
N VAL A 61 -12.89 -22.91 2.18
CA VAL A 61 -11.58 -22.74 1.59
C VAL A 61 -11.76 -23.04 0.10
N ASN A 62 -12.30 -22.07 -0.64
CA ASN A 62 -12.13 -22.03 -2.08
C ASN A 62 -10.63 -21.85 -2.35
N ASP A 63 -10.18 -22.18 -3.56
CA ASP A 63 -8.79 -22.14 -4.06
C ASP A 63 -8.11 -20.75 -3.97
N TRP A 64 -8.00 -20.19 -2.77
CA TRP A 64 -7.47 -18.87 -2.49
C TRP A 64 -5.98 -18.98 -2.18
N ASP A 65 -5.17 -18.53 -3.14
CA ASP A 65 -3.74 -18.32 -2.97
C ASP A 65 -3.52 -16.89 -2.42
N ASN A 66 -3.14 -16.76 -1.15
CA ASN A 66 -2.63 -15.47 -0.66
C ASN A 66 -1.21 -15.27 -1.21
N LEU A 67 -0.91 -14.09 -1.75
CA LEU A 67 0.38 -13.82 -2.38
C LEU A 67 1.26 -12.93 -1.50
N LEU A 68 2.48 -13.40 -1.21
CA LEU A 68 3.56 -12.56 -0.68
C LEU A 68 4.55 -12.27 -1.81
N ILE A 69 4.67 -10.99 -2.16
CA ILE A 69 5.50 -10.53 -3.27
C ILE A 69 6.60 -9.64 -2.71
N TRP A 70 7.84 -9.86 -3.13
CA TRP A 70 8.98 -9.04 -2.76
C TRP A 70 9.54 -8.28 -3.96
N GLY A 71 9.79 -7.00 -3.76
CA GLY A 71 10.30 -6.10 -4.77
C GLY A 71 9.90 -4.65 -4.52
N ASP A 72 10.33 -3.76 -5.42
CA ASP A 72 9.86 -2.37 -5.40
C ASP A 72 8.35 -2.32 -5.69
N ASN A 73 7.62 -1.69 -4.78
CA ASN A 73 6.16 -1.65 -4.81
C ASN A 73 5.59 -1.05 -6.11
N ARG A 74 6.20 -0.01 -6.68
CA ARG A 74 5.70 0.62 -7.92
C ARG A 74 5.76 -0.37 -9.08
N ASN A 75 6.88 -1.08 -9.22
CA ASN A 75 7.05 -2.10 -10.26
C ASN A 75 6.12 -3.31 -10.05
N VAL A 76 5.99 -3.76 -8.80
CA VAL A 76 5.06 -4.86 -8.44
C VAL A 76 3.62 -4.47 -8.77
N ILE A 77 3.13 -3.33 -8.31
CA ILE A 77 1.76 -2.87 -8.57
C ILE A 77 1.52 -2.76 -10.08
N ASN A 78 2.43 -2.14 -10.84
CA ASN A 78 2.31 -2.02 -12.29
C ASN A 78 2.18 -3.38 -13.00
N SER A 79 2.91 -4.40 -12.54
CA SER A 79 2.80 -5.75 -13.09
C SER A 79 1.48 -6.46 -12.74
N LEU A 80 0.89 -6.15 -11.58
CA LEU A 80 -0.39 -6.72 -11.14
C LEU A 80 -1.56 -6.19 -11.98
N ILE A 81 -1.47 -4.98 -12.54
CA ILE A 81 -2.54 -4.35 -13.34
C ILE A 81 -3.02 -5.27 -14.46
N LYS A 82 -2.11 -5.97 -15.15
CA LYS A 82 -2.44 -6.89 -16.25
C LYS A 82 -3.43 -7.98 -15.84
N LYS A 83 -3.41 -8.43 -14.58
CA LYS A 83 -4.23 -9.55 -14.08
C LYS A 83 -5.39 -9.07 -13.19
N PHE A 84 -5.16 -8.00 -12.41
CA PHE A 84 -6.01 -7.58 -11.31
C PHE A 84 -6.62 -6.18 -11.46
N SER A 85 -6.53 -5.56 -12.65
CA SER A 85 -7.21 -4.28 -12.91
C SER A 85 -8.71 -4.38 -12.62
N ASN A 86 -9.25 -3.39 -11.91
CA ASN A 86 -10.64 -3.30 -11.46
C ASN A 86 -11.17 -4.50 -10.66
N LYS A 87 -10.30 -5.24 -9.94
CA LYS A 87 -10.68 -6.44 -9.18
C LYS A 87 -10.42 -6.35 -7.69
N ILE A 88 -9.60 -5.41 -7.24
CA ILE A 88 -9.25 -5.29 -5.82
C ILE A 88 -10.32 -4.47 -5.11
N ARG A 89 -10.98 -5.08 -4.12
CA ARG A 89 -12.06 -4.41 -3.36
C ARG A 89 -11.55 -3.51 -2.26
N ILE A 90 -10.43 -3.87 -1.62
CA ILE A 90 -9.86 -3.12 -0.51
C ILE A 90 -8.36 -3.01 -0.71
N ILE A 91 -7.84 -1.79 -0.62
CA ILE A 91 -6.41 -1.50 -0.53
C ILE A 91 -6.16 -0.79 0.81
N TYR A 92 -5.20 -1.30 1.58
CA TYR A 92 -4.73 -0.64 2.79
C TYR A 92 -3.23 -0.37 2.64
N ILE A 93 -2.81 0.86 2.89
CA ILE A 93 -1.40 1.25 2.87
C ILE A 93 -1.04 2.11 4.07
N ASP A 94 0.18 1.92 4.55
CA ASP A 94 0.82 2.69 5.62
C ASP A 94 2.16 3.24 5.08
N PRO A 95 2.11 4.29 4.24
CA PRO A 95 3.31 4.89 3.68
C PRO A 95 4.17 5.55 4.77
N PRO A 96 5.47 5.77 4.50
CA PRO A 96 6.34 6.50 5.44
C PRO A 96 5.77 7.89 5.76
N PHE A 97 5.96 8.38 6.98
CA PHE A 97 5.28 9.58 7.50
C PHE A 97 5.95 10.92 7.14
N ALA A 98 7.05 10.92 6.36
CA ALA A 98 7.86 12.10 6.05
C ALA A 98 8.42 12.82 7.30
N THR A 99 8.73 12.07 8.35
CA THR A 99 9.23 12.55 9.65
C THR A 99 10.71 12.97 9.63
N GLY A 100 11.43 12.68 8.54
CA GLY A 100 12.88 12.94 8.43
C GLY A 100 13.78 11.91 9.13
N GLY A 101 13.23 10.78 9.58
CA GLY A 101 13.96 9.70 10.26
C GLY A 101 14.38 8.54 9.36
N ASP A 102 15.52 7.91 9.64
CA ASP A 102 15.87 6.63 8.99
C ASP A 102 15.26 5.47 9.79
N PHE A 103 14.28 4.78 9.21
CA PHE A 103 13.67 3.60 9.85
C PHE A 103 14.54 2.36 9.60
N LYS A 104 14.98 1.73 10.69
CA LYS A 104 15.81 0.53 10.70
C LYS A 104 15.09 -0.59 11.44
N PHE A 105 15.12 -1.79 10.89
CA PHE A 105 14.66 -2.99 11.57
C PHE A 105 15.86 -3.85 11.96
N LYS A 106 15.75 -4.53 13.10
CA LYS A 106 16.77 -5.46 13.59
C LYS A 106 16.32 -6.86 13.23
N THR A 107 17.06 -7.54 12.36
CA THR A 107 16.85 -8.95 12.07
C THR A 107 17.81 -9.77 12.91
N LEU A 108 17.29 -10.77 13.62
CA LEU A 108 18.11 -11.78 14.29
C LEU A 108 18.68 -12.73 13.23
N ILE A 109 20.00 -12.88 13.21
CA ILE A 109 20.70 -13.80 12.30
C ILE A 109 21.40 -14.88 13.12
N GLY A 110 20.99 -16.13 12.88
CA GLY A 110 21.53 -17.32 13.53
C GLY A 110 21.09 -17.50 14.99
N GLU A 111 21.61 -18.56 15.63
CA GLU A 111 21.28 -18.92 17.02
C GLU A 111 22.05 -18.09 18.06
N ASN A 112 23.04 -17.30 17.63
CA ASN A 112 23.97 -16.58 18.51
C ASN A 112 23.53 -15.14 18.86
N ASN A 113 22.25 -14.79 18.73
CA ASN A 113 21.72 -13.44 19.00
C ASN A 113 22.46 -12.30 18.23
N ALA A 114 23.02 -12.59 17.06
CA ALA A 114 23.60 -11.54 16.22
C ALA A 114 22.46 -10.74 15.57
N PHE A 115 22.49 -9.42 15.69
CA PHE A 115 21.52 -8.53 15.06
C PHE A 115 22.12 -7.89 13.82
N GLU A 116 21.52 -8.09 12.65
CA GLU A 116 21.76 -7.24 11.50
C GLU A 116 20.75 -6.10 11.51
N VAL A 117 21.25 -4.87 11.40
CA VAL A 117 20.43 -3.66 11.34
C VAL A 117 20.25 -3.29 9.87
N THR A 118 19.15 -3.72 9.28
CA THR A 118 18.82 -3.42 7.88
C THR A 118 17.94 -2.17 7.83
N LYS A 119 18.24 -1.25 6.90
CA LYS A 119 17.39 -0.08 6.65
C LYS A 119 16.07 -0.56 6.01
N ALA A 120 14.93 -0.32 6.67
CA ALA A 120 13.60 -0.65 6.12
C ALA A 120 13.25 0.31 4.99
N TYR A 121 13.36 1.61 5.26
CA TYR A 121 13.18 2.68 4.29
C TYR A 121 13.86 3.96 4.80
N SER A 122 14.16 4.88 3.88
CA SER A 122 14.58 6.25 4.21
C SER A 122 13.33 7.12 4.30
N ASP A 123 13.09 7.77 5.44
CA ASP A 123 12.08 8.84 5.53
C ASP A 123 12.71 10.24 5.35
N THR A 124 13.96 10.25 4.88
CA THR A 124 14.71 11.43 4.46
C THR A 124 14.60 11.60 2.96
N TRP A 125 13.90 12.66 2.54
CA TRP A 125 13.64 12.98 1.13
C TRP A 125 14.53 14.14 0.71
N SER A 126 15.52 13.90 -0.17
CA SER A 126 16.46 14.94 -0.62
C SER A 126 15.77 16.10 -1.36
N GLY A 127 14.63 15.83 -2.00
CA GLY A 127 13.75 16.83 -2.60
C GLY A 127 12.66 17.36 -1.66
N GLY A 128 12.75 17.09 -0.35
CA GLY A 128 11.74 17.51 0.63
C GLY A 128 10.37 16.86 0.41
N ILE A 129 9.32 17.61 0.76
CA ILE A 129 7.95 17.13 0.71
C ILE A 129 7.46 16.86 -0.72
N ASP A 130 7.96 17.59 -1.70
CA ASP A 130 7.58 17.43 -3.11
C ASP A 130 7.98 16.04 -3.62
N ALA A 131 9.19 15.58 -3.28
CA ALA A 131 9.64 14.23 -3.65
C ALA A 131 8.83 13.12 -2.96
N TYR A 132 8.36 13.36 -1.74
CA TYR A 132 7.47 12.43 -1.04
C TYR A 132 6.10 12.36 -1.71
N ILE A 133 5.55 13.52 -2.07
CA ILE A 133 4.28 13.64 -2.79
C ILE A 133 4.37 12.92 -4.13
N ASP A 134 5.41 13.17 -4.93
CA ASP A 134 5.64 12.49 -6.21
C ASP A 134 5.71 10.96 -6.03
N PHE A 135 6.44 10.51 -5.01
CA PHE A 135 6.54 9.10 -4.68
C PHE A 135 5.19 8.44 -4.39
N LEU A 136 4.33 9.10 -3.60
CA LEU A 136 3.03 8.53 -3.25
C LEU A 136 2.04 8.65 -4.43
N TYR A 137 2.06 9.78 -5.14
CA TYR A 137 1.21 10.04 -6.31
C TYR A 137 1.36 8.94 -7.37
N GLU A 138 2.59 8.60 -7.76
CA GLU A 138 2.85 7.54 -8.74
C GLU A 138 2.22 6.19 -8.34
N ARG A 139 2.17 5.89 -7.04
CA ARG A 139 1.62 4.64 -6.51
C ARG A 139 0.11 4.66 -6.42
N LEU A 140 -0.46 5.78 -5.97
CA LEU A 140 -1.91 5.94 -5.86
C LEU A 140 -2.60 5.83 -7.22
N VAL A 141 -2.01 6.41 -8.28
CA VAL A 141 -2.51 6.26 -9.66
C VAL A 141 -2.55 4.78 -10.07
N LEU A 142 -1.47 4.03 -9.81
CA LEU A 142 -1.44 2.59 -10.13
C LEU A 142 -2.43 1.78 -9.27
N MET A 143 -2.66 2.18 -8.01
CA MET A 143 -3.64 1.54 -7.13
C MET A 143 -5.08 1.81 -7.59
N LYS A 144 -5.39 2.99 -8.15
CA LYS A 144 -6.70 3.30 -8.74
C LYS A 144 -7.02 2.33 -9.88
N GLU A 145 -6.05 2.00 -10.74
CA GLU A 145 -6.22 1.04 -11.84
C GLU A 145 -6.53 -0.40 -11.36
N LEU A 146 -6.09 -0.76 -10.16
CA LEU A 146 -6.37 -2.06 -9.53
C LEU A 146 -7.71 -2.10 -8.82
N LEU A 147 -8.17 -0.96 -8.32
CA LEU A 147 -9.35 -0.86 -7.46
C LEU A 147 -10.63 -1.15 -8.27
N ALA A 148 -11.48 -2.01 -7.75
CA ALA A 148 -12.82 -2.24 -8.32
C ALA A 148 -13.68 -0.96 -8.25
N GLU A 149 -14.73 -0.90 -9.07
CA GLU A 149 -15.65 0.25 -9.11
C GLU A 149 -16.33 0.51 -7.75
N ASP A 150 -16.62 -0.55 -6.99
CA ASP A 150 -17.14 -0.51 -5.61
C ASP A 150 -16.04 -0.62 -4.53
N GLY A 151 -14.78 -0.49 -4.93
CA GLY A 151 -13.64 -0.67 -4.06
C GLY A 151 -13.34 0.54 -3.19
N SER A 152 -12.59 0.32 -2.12
CA SER A 152 -12.15 1.35 -1.18
C SER A 152 -10.65 1.27 -0.90
N ILE A 153 -10.03 2.44 -0.74
CA ILE A 153 -8.62 2.56 -0.35
C ILE A 153 -8.53 3.31 0.98
N TYR A 154 -7.69 2.80 1.87
CA TYR A 154 -7.38 3.40 3.17
C TYR A 154 -5.89 3.69 3.23
N VAL A 155 -5.54 4.95 3.48
CA VAL A 155 -4.16 5.42 3.59
C VAL A 155 -3.96 5.90 5.01
N HIS A 156 -3.08 5.24 5.75
CA HIS A 156 -2.70 5.65 7.10
C HIS A 156 -1.70 6.80 7.01
N LEU A 157 -2.02 7.93 7.61
CA LEU A 157 -1.25 9.17 7.47
C LEU A 157 -1.12 9.86 8.81
N ASP A 158 0.03 10.49 9.03
CA ASP A 158 0.25 11.40 10.15
C ASP A 158 -0.26 12.83 9.82
N TRP A 159 -0.53 13.61 10.86
CA TRP A 159 -1.03 14.97 10.77
C TRP A 159 -0.16 15.90 9.92
N HIS A 160 1.16 15.66 9.83
CA HIS A 160 2.09 16.48 9.04
C HIS A 160 1.86 16.42 7.53
N ILE A 161 1.37 15.29 7.01
CA ILE A 161 1.22 15.03 5.56
C ILE A 161 -0.23 14.88 5.11
N SER A 162 -1.13 14.63 6.06
CA SER A 162 -2.53 14.26 5.79
C SER A 162 -3.26 15.23 4.85
N HIS A 163 -3.05 16.54 5.00
CA HIS A 163 -3.71 17.55 4.18
C HIS A 163 -3.21 17.59 2.73
N TYR A 164 -1.94 17.32 2.48
CA TYR A 164 -1.42 17.24 1.11
C TYR A 164 -1.92 15.99 0.40
N ILE A 165 -1.87 14.85 1.08
CA ILE A 165 -2.31 13.58 0.49
C ILE A 165 -3.81 13.57 0.26
N LYS A 166 -4.61 14.21 1.12
CA LYS A 166 -6.04 14.37 0.89
C LYS A 166 -6.34 15.01 -0.47
N ILE A 167 -5.65 16.11 -0.80
CA ILE A 167 -5.85 16.82 -2.07
C ILE A 167 -5.52 15.90 -3.26
N ILE A 168 -4.43 15.13 -3.14
CA ILE A 168 -4.02 14.17 -4.17
C ILE A 168 -5.06 13.05 -4.31
N MET A 169 -5.62 12.57 -3.21
CA MET A 169 -6.67 11.55 -3.24
C MET A 169 -7.95 12.08 -3.91
N ASP A 170 -8.33 13.33 -3.64
CA ASP A 170 -9.48 13.98 -4.30
C ASP A 170 -9.27 14.15 -5.82
N GLU A 171 -8.02 14.24 -6.29
CA GLU A 171 -7.69 14.29 -7.72
C GLU A 171 -7.78 12.91 -8.39
N ILE A 172 -7.33 11.85 -7.70
CA ILE A 172 -7.17 10.51 -8.29
C ILE A 172 -8.45 9.67 -8.19
N PHE A 173 -9.19 9.75 -7.07
CA PHE A 173 -10.25 8.79 -6.74
C PHE A 173 -11.66 9.33 -6.94
#